data_AF-A0A067BR35-F1
#
_entry.id   AF-A0A067BR35-F1
#
_cell.length_a   1.000
_cell.length_b   1.000
_cell.length_c   1.000
_cell.angle_alpha   90.00
_cell.angle_beta   90.00
_cell.angle_gamma   90.00
#
_symmetry.space_group_name_H-M   'P 1'
#
loop_
_entity.id
_entity.type
_entity.pdbx_description
1 polymer ?
#
loop_
_entity_poly.entity_id
_entity_poly.type
_entity_poly.pdbx_seq_one_letter_code
_entity_poly.pdbx_strand_id
1 'polypeptide(L)'
;MSVWHLAEAITCHAWNQDKSKVAICPNTNEIWIYSNCHAPDVAQWRKEAILTEHDMVVSGLDWSPVHDMIVSCSHDRSAFVWNYNPSERKWKPSLVVLRITRAAINVKWSPDGKKFAVGRQCQV
;
A
#
# COMPACT_ATOMS: atom_id res chain seq x y z
N MET A 1 -25.01 -12.79 2.97
CA MET A 1 -23.64 -12.35 2.61
C MET A 1 -23.65 -10.84 2.64
N SER A 2 -23.10 -10.23 3.69
CA SER A 2 -23.07 -8.78 3.83
C SER A 2 -21.93 -8.23 2.97
N VAL A 3 -22.22 -7.27 2.09
CA VAL A 3 -21.22 -6.56 1.29
C VAL A 3 -20.91 -5.26 2.02
N TRP A 4 -19.63 -4.99 2.25
CA TRP A 4 -19.17 -3.79 2.94
C TRP A 4 -18.42 -2.88 1.96
N HIS A 5 -18.75 -1.59 1.99
CA HIS A 5 -18.16 -0.60 1.09
C HIS A 5 -17.11 0.22 1.83
N LEU A 6 -15.84 -0.10 1.60
CA LEU A 6 -14.71 0.68 2.15
C LEU A 6 -14.37 1.88 1.28
N ALA A 7 -14.55 1.78 -0.04
CA ALA A 7 -14.36 2.82 -1.05
C ALA A 7 -15.24 2.51 -2.28
N GLU A 8 -15.45 3.47 -3.18
CA GLU A 8 -16.19 3.24 -4.42
C GLU A 8 -15.50 2.24 -5.35
N ALA A 9 -14.18 2.32 -5.46
CA ALA A 9 -13.35 1.40 -6.22
C ALA A 9 -12.08 1.08 -5.42
N ILE A 10 -11.64 -0.18 -5.42
CA ILE A 10 -10.37 -0.60 -4.83
C ILE A 10 -9.52 -1.21 -5.94
N THR A 11 -8.43 -0.56 -6.32
CA THR A 11 -7.56 -1.02 -7.43
C THR A 11 -6.45 -1.94 -6.98
N CYS A 12 -5.94 -1.75 -5.77
CA CYS A 12 -4.97 -2.65 -5.16
C CYS A 12 -5.13 -2.63 -3.64
N HIS A 13 -4.72 -3.72 -3.01
CA HIS A 13 -4.75 -3.89 -1.56
C HIS A 13 -3.62 -4.81 -1.12
N ALA A 14 -3.23 -4.70 0.16
CA ALA A 14 -2.27 -5.58 0.78
C ALA A 14 -2.57 -5.72 2.27
N TRP A 15 -2.45 -6.95 2.77
CA TRP A 15 -2.65 -7.27 4.18
C TRP A 15 -1.31 -7.38 4.89
N ASN A 16 -1.23 -6.88 6.13
CA ASN A 16 -0.08 -7.17 6.97
C ASN A 16 0.01 -8.68 7.31
N GLN A 17 1.10 -9.07 7.97
CA GLN A 17 1.41 -10.49 8.22
C GLN A 17 0.31 -11.18 9.05
N ASP A 18 -0.14 -10.57 10.15
CA ASP A 18 -1.09 -11.15 11.10
C ASP A 18 -2.56 -10.92 10.73
N LYS A 19 -2.85 -10.18 9.66
CA LYS A 19 -4.20 -9.78 9.21
C LYS A 19 -4.93 -8.85 10.16
N SER A 20 -4.24 -8.19 11.07
CA SER A 20 -4.84 -7.15 11.93
C SER A 20 -5.04 -5.82 11.19
N LYS A 21 -4.36 -5.62 10.05
CA LYS A 21 -4.42 -4.42 9.22
C LYS A 21 -4.47 -4.73 7.72
N VAL A 22 -5.09 -3.82 6.96
CA VAL A 22 -5.09 -3.83 5.50
C VAL A 22 -4.83 -2.44 4.96
N ALA A 23 -3.99 -2.35 3.94
CA ALA A 23 -3.77 -1.15 3.16
C ALA A 23 -4.52 -1.30 1.83
N ILE A 24 -5.25 -0.26 1.41
CA ILE A 24 -6.03 -0.26 0.18
C ILE A 24 -5.77 1.04 -0.61
N CYS A 25 -5.80 0.96 -1.93
CA CYS A 25 -5.86 2.12 -2.82
C CYS A 25 -7.30 2.30 -3.31
N PRO A 26 -7.97 3.43 -2.98
CA PRO A 26 -9.34 3.70 -3.40
C PRO A 26 -9.42 4.24 -4.84
N ASN A 27 -8.56 3.75 -5.75
CA ASN A 27 -8.38 4.28 -7.11
C ASN A 27 -7.93 5.76 -7.18
N THR A 28 -7.14 6.20 -6.21
CA THR A 28 -6.57 7.55 -6.16
C THR A 28 -5.06 7.50 -5.97
N ASN A 29 -4.43 8.66 -5.74
CA ASN A 29 -3.05 8.77 -5.30
C ASN A 29 -2.87 8.51 -3.78
N GLU A 30 -3.95 8.14 -3.08
CA GLU A 30 -3.91 7.87 -1.65
C GLU A 30 -3.84 6.37 -1.34
N ILE A 31 -3.30 6.04 -0.17
CA ILE A 31 -3.36 4.69 0.41
C ILE A 31 -4.04 4.80 1.76
N TRP A 32 -5.13 4.06 1.95
CA TRP A 32 -5.87 4.01 3.20
C TRP A 32 -5.46 2.77 4.00
N ILE A 33 -5.11 2.97 5.27
CA ILE A 33 -4.77 1.87 6.18
C ILE A 33 -5.92 1.69 7.15
N TYR A 34 -6.48 0.49 7.16
CA TYR A 34 -7.47 0.05 8.12
C TYR A 34 -6.84 -0.88 9.15
N SER A 35 -7.37 -0.82 10.36
CA SER A 35 -6.97 -1.63 11.52
C SER A 35 -8.19 -2.27 12.16
N ASN A 36 -7.94 -3.18 13.11
CA ASN A 36 -8.97 -4.01 13.75
C ASN A 36 -9.64 -4.98 12.77
N CYS A 37 -8.89 -5.43 11.76
CA CYS A 37 -9.43 -6.24 10.67
C CYS A 37 -9.72 -7.70 11.04
N HIS A 38 -9.34 -8.13 12.26
CA HIS A 38 -9.81 -9.39 12.84
C HIS A 38 -11.28 -9.34 13.25
N ALA A 39 -11.83 -8.14 13.45
CA ALA A 39 -13.25 -8.00 13.75
C ALA A 39 -14.07 -8.52 12.55
N PRO A 40 -15.01 -9.45 12.77
CA PRO A 40 -15.84 -10.00 11.71
C PRO A 40 -16.79 -8.95 11.11
N ASP A 41 -17.12 -7.92 11.89
CA ASP A 41 -17.90 -6.77 11.46
C ASP A 41 -16.99 -5.64 10.98
N VAL A 42 -17.07 -5.32 9.68
CA VAL A 42 -16.28 -4.26 9.05
C VAL A 42 -16.63 -2.88 9.61
N ALA A 43 -17.82 -2.69 10.20
CA ALA A 43 -18.17 -1.44 10.89
C ALA A 43 -17.26 -1.16 12.09
N GLN A 44 -16.59 -2.18 12.64
CA GLN A 44 -15.64 -2.04 13.74
C GLN A 44 -14.20 -1.76 13.26
N TRP A 45 -13.97 -1.81 11.94
CA TRP A 45 -12.67 -1.48 11.38
C TRP A 45 -12.45 0.02 11.45
N ARG A 46 -11.22 0.43 11.74
CA ARG A 46 -10.86 1.84 11.85
C ARG A 46 -9.86 2.22 10.78
N LYS A 47 -10.20 3.24 9.98
CA LYS A 47 -9.23 3.93 9.11
C LYS A 47 -8.20 4.63 10.00
N GLU A 48 -7.02 4.05 10.11
CA GLU A 48 -5.94 4.48 10.99
C GLU A 48 -5.06 5.56 10.35
N ALA A 49 -4.85 5.49 9.03
CA ALA A 49 -4.01 6.44 8.31
C ALA A 49 -4.43 6.60 6.85
N ILE A 50 -4.04 7.74 6.27
CA ILE A 50 -4.10 8.04 4.84
C ILE A 50 -2.67 8.47 4.44
N LEU A 51 -2.11 7.83 3.43
CA LEU A 51 -0.78 8.11 2.88
C LEU A 51 -0.93 8.84 1.55
N THR A 52 -0.29 10.00 1.37
CA THR A 52 -0.62 10.96 0.29
C THR A 52 0.60 11.50 -0.47
N GLU A 53 1.72 10.77 -0.49
CA GLU A 53 2.97 11.27 -1.12
C GLU A 53 3.05 11.00 -2.62
N HIS A 54 2.14 10.21 -3.19
CA HIS A 54 2.09 9.98 -4.63
C HIS A 54 1.38 11.14 -5.34
N ASP A 55 1.89 11.53 -6.50
CA ASP A 55 1.31 12.61 -7.33
C ASP A 55 0.28 12.09 -8.34
N MET A 56 0.31 10.78 -8.60
CA MET A 56 -0.62 10.09 -9.50
C MET A 56 -1.17 8.82 -8.84
N VAL A 57 -2.13 8.18 -9.50
CA VAL A 57 -2.80 6.97 -9.00
C VAL A 57 -1.82 5.90 -8.56
N VAL A 58 -2.03 5.36 -7.37
CA VAL A 58 -1.29 4.21 -6.86
C VAL A 58 -1.73 2.97 -7.63
N SER A 59 -0.77 2.34 -8.29
CA SER A 59 -0.99 1.22 -9.21
C SER A 59 -0.58 -0.13 -8.60
N GLY A 60 0.28 -0.12 -7.58
CA GLY A 60 0.72 -1.33 -6.90
C GLY A 60 0.94 -1.08 -5.41
N LEU A 61 0.62 -2.11 -4.62
CA LEU A 61 0.74 -2.10 -3.18
C LEU A 61 1.11 -3.50 -2.69
N ASP A 62 2.03 -3.57 -1.74
CA ASP A 62 2.36 -4.81 -1.05
C ASP A 62 2.82 -4.53 0.38
N TRP A 63 2.46 -5.41 1.32
CA TRP A 63 2.87 -5.31 2.72
C TRP A 63 3.89 -6.39 2.97
N SER A 64 5.03 -6.02 3.54
CA SER A 64 6.11 -6.97 3.79
C SER A 64 5.62 -8.06 4.75
N PRO A 65 5.90 -9.34 4.44
CA PRO A 65 5.47 -10.46 5.28
C PRO A 65 6.37 -10.65 6.50
N VAL A 66 7.48 -9.90 6.60
CA VAL A 66 8.50 -10.05 7.66
C VAL A 66 8.65 -8.78 8.48
N HIS A 67 8.53 -7.62 7.84
CA HIS A 67 8.68 -6.33 8.47
C HIS A 67 7.36 -5.58 8.31
N ASP A 68 6.90 -4.85 9.32
CA ASP A 68 5.62 -4.11 9.25
C ASP A 68 5.76 -2.85 8.38
N MET A 69 6.10 -3.07 7.11
CA MET A 69 6.41 -2.09 6.09
C MET A 69 5.51 -2.28 4.88
N ILE A 70 5.06 -1.18 4.30
CA ILE A 70 4.31 -1.19 3.05
C ILE A 70 5.23 -0.71 1.93
N VAL A 71 5.14 -1.29 0.76
CA VAL A 71 5.70 -0.71 -0.47
C VAL A 71 4.57 -0.34 -1.41
N SER A 72 4.64 0.84 -2.00
CA SER A 72 3.70 1.32 -3.01
C SER A 72 4.43 1.78 -4.25
N CYS A 73 3.77 1.73 -5.40
CA CYS A 73 4.23 2.35 -6.64
C CYS A 73 3.09 3.06 -7.38
N SER A 74 3.45 4.04 -8.20
CA SER A 74 2.47 4.89 -8.89
C SER A 74 2.85 5.17 -10.35
N HIS A 75 1.86 5.65 -11.10
CA HIS A 75 2.05 6.17 -12.45
C HIS A 75 2.97 7.40 -12.51
N ASP A 76 3.22 8.07 -11.37
CA ASP A 76 4.19 9.16 -11.23
C ASP A 76 5.66 8.70 -11.39
N ARG A 77 5.88 7.39 -11.54
CA ARG A 77 7.19 6.71 -11.69
C ARG A 77 7.99 6.61 -10.39
N SER A 78 7.37 6.89 -9.26
CA SER A 78 7.95 6.70 -7.93
C SER A 78 7.48 5.41 -7.28
N ALA A 79 8.25 4.97 -6.29
CA ALA A 79 7.81 4.03 -5.29
C ALA A 79 8.23 4.54 -3.91
N PHE A 80 7.45 4.18 -2.90
CA PHE A 80 7.76 4.51 -1.51
C PHE A 80 7.73 3.25 -0.66
N VAL A 81 8.66 3.16 0.29
CA VAL A 81 8.57 2.24 1.42
C VAL A 81 8.06 3.02 2.62
N TRP A 82 6.99 2.56 3.22
CA TRP A 82 6.33 3.18 4.35
C TRP A 82 6.64 2.40 5.62
N ASN A 83 7.12 3.11 6.63
CA ASN A 83 7.40 2.57 7.96
C ASN A 83 6.57 3.30 9.01
N TYR A 84 5.91 2.56 9.90
CA TYR A 84 5.25 3.20 11.04
C TYR A 84 6.27 3.60 12.10
N ASN A 85 6.26 4.88 12.50
CA ASN A 85 7.05 5.37 13.63
C ASN A 85 6.15 5.43 14.88
N PRO A 86 6.36 4.55 15.89
CA PRO A 86 5.51 4.49 17.08
C PRO A 86 5.57 5.75 17.96
N SER A 87 6.71 6.46 17.96
CA SER A 87 6.91 7.66 18.77
C SER A 87 6.09 8.83 18.23
N GLU A 88 6.03 8.97 16.91
CA GLU A 88 5.27 10.02 16.24
C GLU A 88 3.84 9.59 15.88
N ARG A 89 3.52 8.31 16.06
CA ARG A 89 2.25 7.67 15.66
C ARG A 89 1.89 7.94 14.21
N LYS A 90 2.89 7.94 13.32
CA LYS A 90 2.75 8.30 11.91
C LYS A 90 3.53 7.35 11.01
N TRP A 91 3.00 7.12 9.82
CA TRP A 91 3.71 6.47 8.75
C TRP A 91 4.70 7.44 8.12
N LYS A 92 5.94 7.02 7.96
CA LYS A 92 7.01 7.77 7.31
C LYS A 92 7.32 7.18 5.94
N PRO A 93 7.25 7.98 4.87
CA PRO A 93 7.68 7.56 3.54
C PRO A 93 9.21 7.51 3.45
N SER A 94 9.73 6.58 2.66
CA SER A 94 11.10 6.55 2.18
C SER A 94 11.06 6.38 0.67
N LEU A 95 11.53 7.39 -0.07
CA LEU A 95 11.52 7.38 -1.53
C LEU A 95 12.45 6.30 -2.06
N VAL A 96 11.93 5.50 -3.00
CA VAL A 96 12.70 4.53 -3.77
C VAL A 96 13.04 5.14 -5.12
N VAL A 97 14.33 5.29 -5.40
CA VAL A 97 14.82 5.82 -6.68
C VAL A 97 14.71 4.76 -7.76
N LEU A 98 13.60 4.77 -8.51
CA LEU A 98 13.40 3.91 -9.66
C LEU A 98 14.08 4.50 -10.90
N ARG A 99 14.97 3.74 -11.53
CA ARG A 99 15.58 4.11 -12.83
C ARG A 99 14.66 3.73 -13.99
N ILE A 100 13.43 4.22 -13.97
CA ILE A 100 12.40 3.94 -14.97
C ILE A 100 11.92 5.22 -15.65
N THR A 101 11.60 5.12 -16.94
CA THR A 101 11.11 6.24 -17.75
C THR A 101 9.61 6.15 -18.05
N ARG A 102 8.92 5.14 -17.51
CA ARG A 102 7.49 4.88 -17.66
C ARG A 102 6.84 4.58 -16.32
N ALA A 103 5.51 4.58 -16.29
CA ALA A 103 4.73 4.27 -15.09
C ALA A 103 5.17 2.95 -14.44
N ALA A 104 5.30 2.98 -13.11
CA ALA A 104 5.33 1.76 -12.33
C ALA A 104 3.88 1.23 -12.24
N ILE A 105 3.70 -0.07 -12.43
CA ILE A 105 2.38 -0.69 -12.57
C ILE A 105 2.10 -1.78 -11.54
N ASN A 106 3.14 -2.27 -10.87
CA ASN A 106 3.00 -3.28 -9.83
C ASN A 106 4.24 -3.30 -8.94
N VAL A 107 4.08 -3.78 -7.70
CA VAL A 107 5.19 -3.99 -6.77
C VAL A 107 4.92 -5.20 -5.88
N LYS A 108 5.99 -5.96 -5.58
CA LYS A 108 5.94 -7.10 -4.65
C LYS A 108 7.19 -7.23 -3.80
N TRP A 109 7.00 -7.41 -2.49
CA TRP A 109 8.05 -7.80 -1.57
C TRP A 109 8.53 -9.22 -1.86
N SER A 110 9.82 -9.47 -1.63
CA SER A 110 10.35 -10.82 -1.56
C SER A 110 9.80 -11.52 -0.31
N PRO A 111 9.62 -12.86 -0.32
CA PRO A 111 9.13 -13.59 0.84
C PRO A 111 9.99 -13.44 2.09
N ASP A 112 11.29 -13.16 1.93
CA ASP A 112 12.23 -12.89 3.02
C ASP A 112 12.22 -11.43 3.51
N GLY A 113 11.42 -10.55 2.89
CA GLY A 113 11.26 -9.15 3.26
C GLY A 113 12.47 -8.23 2.97
N LYS A 114 13.54 -8.75 2.37
CA LYS A 114 14.80 -8.00 2.18
C LYS A 114 14.82 -7.14 0.91
N LYS A 115 14.01 -7.49 -0.08
CA LYS A 115 13.97 -6.82 -1.39
C LYS A 115 12.53 -6.73 -1.87
N PHE A 116 12.31 -5.98 -2.93
CA PHE A 116 11.05 -5.95 -3.65
C PHE A 116 11.33 -5.74 -5.13
N ALA A 117 10.40 -6.17 -5.97
CA ALA A 117 10.43 -5.96 -7.41
C ALA A 117 9.36 -4.95 -7.81
N VAL A 118 9.70 -4.04 -8.72
CA VAL A 118 8.75 -3.08 -9.30
C VAL A 118 8.62 -3.36 -10.79
N GLY A 119 7.40 -3.63 -11.23
CA GLY A 119 7.06 -3.78 -12.64
C GLY A 119 6.83 -2.42 -13.29
N ARG A 120 7.35 -2.24 -14.51
CA ARG A 120 7.09 -1.04 -15.33
C ARG A 120 6.24 -1.39 -16.55
N GLN A 121 5.52 -0.41 -17.06
CA GLN A 121 4.83 -0.55 -18.33
C GLN A 121 5.82 -0.77 -19.49
N CYS A 122 5.60 -1.80 -20.30
CA CYS A 122 6.29 -2.01 -21.57
C CYS A 122 5.54 -1.28 -22.70
N GLN A 123 6.27 -0.93 -23.76
CA GLN A 123 5.67 -0.46 -25.00
C GLN A 123 5.85 -1.58 -26.03
N VAL A 124 4.77 -1.94 -26.71
CA VAL A 124 4.80 -2.78 -27.92
C VAL A 124 5.04 -1.91 -29.14
#